data_AF-A0AAV5HJE6-F1
#
_entry.id   AF-A0AAV5HJE6-F1
#
_cell.length_a   1.000
_cell.length_b   1.000
_cell.length_c   1.000
_cell.angle_alpha   90.00
_cell.angle_beta   90.00
_cell.angle_gamma   90.00
#
_symmetry.space_group_name_H-M   'P 1'
#
loop_
_entity.id
_entity.type
_entity.pdbx_description
1 polymer ?
#
loop_
_entity_poly.entity_id
_entity_poly.type
_entity_poly.pdbx_seq_one_letter_code
_entity_poly.pdbx_strand_id
1 'polypeptide(L)'
;MVEAEPSNLGVGSSTGITLDSVRDALIRQEDTIIFSLIERAKFPLNSPAYNQSSLSIPGFSGSLVQFFVKETENLQAKILYPAAASINLNKAIWDMYFNQLLPLFVAPGDDGNYASTAASDLQCLQVFFYFMTPLGAE
;
A
#
# COMPACT_ATOMS: atom_id res chain seq x y z
N MET A 1 -55.60 35.87 -2.60
CA MET A 1 -55.74 34.44 -2.25
C MET A 1 -55.65 33.65 -3.53
N VAL A 2 -54.52 33.01 -3.82
CA VAL A 2 -54.33 31.56 -4.05
C VAL A 2 -52.80 31.33 -3.91
N GLU A 3 -52.46 30.20 -3.31
CA GLU A 3 -51.24 29.89 -2.58
C GLU A 3 -50.00 29.60 -3.44
N ALA A 4 -48.84 29.73 -2.81
CA ALA A 4 -47.56 29.27 -3.33
C ALA A 4 -47.43 27.75 -3.10
N GLU A 5 -47.09 27.01 -4.16
CA GLU A 5 -46.63 25.62 -4.10
C GLU A 5 -45.10 25.59 -3.96
N PRO A 6 -44.52 24.97 -2.91
CA PRO A 6 -43.12 24.61 -2.89
C PRO A 6 -42.98 23.10 -3.08
N SER A 7 -42.51 22.66 -4.25
CA SER A 7 -41.95 21.31 -4.44
C SER A 7 -41.00 21.40 -5.64
N ASN A 8 -39.71 21.10 -5.54
CA ASN A 8 -39.13 19.88 -5.00
C ASN A 8 -37.72 20.20 -4.49
N LEU A 9 -37.51 20.07 -3.17
CA LEU A 9 -36.18 19.96 -2.58
C LEU A 9 -35.57 18.64 -3.07
N GLY A 10 -34.84 18.69 -4.19
CA GLY A 10 -33.84 17.69 -4.54
C GLY A 10 -32.63 17.81 -3.61
N VAL A 11 -32.86 17.67 -2.30
CA VAL A 11 -31.83 17.56 -1.28
C VAL A 11 -31.53 16.09 -1.09
N GLY A 12 -30.26 15.74 -1.29
CA GLY A 12 -29.68 14.47 -0.86
C GLY A 12 -29.43 13.48 -1.98
N SER A 13 -28.59 13.82 -2.96
CA SER A 13 -27.70 12.79 -3.50
C SER A 13 -26.79 12.40 -2.34
N SER A 14 -27.22 11.43 -1.53
CA SER A 14 -26.31 10.78 -0.59
C SER A 14 -25.21 10.16 -1.44
N THR A 15 -24.06 10.85 -1.50
CA THR A 15 -22.76 10.28 -1.88
C THR A 15 -22.35 9.29 -0.78
N GLY A 16 -23.25 8.37 -0.46
CA GLY A 16 -23.09 7.35 0.55
C GLY A 16 -22.47 6.16 -0.15
N ILE A 17 -21.31 5.75 0.35
CA ILE A 17 -20.73 4.45 0.09
C ILE A 17 -21.86 3.39 0.12
N THR A 18 -22.15 2.77 -1.03
CA THR A 18 -23.18 1.74 -1.16
C THR A 18 -22.56 0.36 -0.99
N LEU A 19 -23.34 -0.64 -0.54
CA LEU A 19 -22.84 -2.01 -0.43
C LEU A 19 -22.34 -2.57 -1.77
N ASP A 20 -22.95 -2.17 -2.90
CA ASP A 20 -22.47 -2.56 -4.22
C ASP A 20 -21.12 -1.91 -4.56
N SER A 21 -20.95 -0.61 -4.26
CA SER A 21 -19.65 0.06 -4.44
C SER A 21 -18.55 -0.50 -3.52
N VAL A 22 -18.90 -0.91 -2.30
CA VAL A 22 -17.97 -1.58 -1.37
C VAL A 22 -17.60 -2.96 -1.90
N ARG A 23 -18.57 -3.74 -2.39
CA ARG A 23 -18.30 -5.04 -3.00
C ARG A 23 -17.34 -4.91 -4.17
N ASP A 24 -17.61 -3.99 -5.08
CA ASP A 24 -16.77 -3.77 -6.26
C ASP A 24 -15.36 -3.28 -5.87
N ALA A 25 -15.26 -2.42 -4.84
CA ALA A 25 -13.96 -1.98 -4.31
C ALA A 25 -13.18 -3.14 -3.68
N LEU A 26 -13.82 -4.01 -2.90
CA LEU A 26 -13.18 -5.16 -2.27
C LEU A 26 -12.67 -6.17 -3.30
N ILE A 27 -13.46 -6.46 -4.35
CA ILE A 27 -13.02 -7.36 -5.45
C ILE A 27 -11.77 -6.78 -6.13
N ARG A 28 -11.78 -5.49 -6.47
CA ARG A 28 -10.62 -4.84 -7.09
C ARG A 28 -9.40 -4.83 -6.17
N GLN A 29 -9.60 -4.68 -4.87
CA GLN A 29 -8.52 -4.73 -3.89
C GLN A 29 -7.93 -6.13 -3.80
N GLU A 30 -8.76 -7.17 -3.78
CA GLU A 30 -8.32 -8.57 -3.81
C GLU A 30 -7.46 -8.86 -5.06
N ASP A 31 -7.94 -8.47 -6.25
CA ASP A 31 -7.19 -8.63 -7.49
C ASP A 31 -5.84 -7.91 -7.45
N THR A 32 -5.81 -6.72 -6.85
CA THR A 32 -4.57 -5.92 -6.71
C THR A 32 -3.59 -6.59 -5.75
N ILE A 33 -4.07 -7.15 -4.63
CA ILE A 33 -3.25 -7.93 -3.69
C ILE A 33 -2.67 -9.14 -4.41
N ILE A 34 -3.50 -9.95 -5.06
CA ILE A 34 -3.08 -11.17 -5.77
C ILE A 34 -2.01 -10.82 -6.81
N PHE A 35 -2.25 -9.80 -7.63
CA PHE A 35 -1.31 -9.38 -8.65
C PHE A 35 0.03 -8.95 -8.05
N SER A 36 0.02 -8.14 -6.98
CA SER A 36 1.27 -7.69 -6.34
C SER A 36 2.11 -8.85 -5.79
N LEU A 37 1.46 -9.86 -5.18
CA LEU A 37 2.14 -11.05 -4.67
C LEU A 37 2.72 -11.91 -5.80
N ILE A 38 1.99 -12.08 -6.91
CA ILE A 38 2.49 -12.77 -8.10
C ILE A 38 3.72 -12.05 -8.68
N GLU A 39 3.67 -10.72 -8.80
CA GLU A 39 4.81 -9.94 -9.29
C GLU A 39 6.03 -10.10 -8.38
N ARG A 40 5.84 -10.11 -7.05
CA ARG A 40 6.94 -10.36 -6.12
C ARG A 40 7.48 -11.79 -6.22
N ALA A 41 6.63 -12.78 -6.45
CA ALA A 41 7.02 -14.19 -6.54
C ALA A 41 7.96 -14.50 -7.72
N LYS A 42 8.07 -13.60 -8.71
CA LYS A 42 9.01 -13.72 -9.84
C LYS A 42 10.47 -13.66 -9.41
N PHE A 43 10.75 -13.07 -8.24
CA PHE A 43 12.09 -12.95 -7.69
C PHE A 43 12.27 -13.90 -6.49
N PRO A 44 13.44 -14.51 -6.30
CA PRO A 44 13.72 -15.29 -5.10
C PRO A 44 13.78 -14.37 -3.86
N LEU A 45 14.10 -14.95 -2.71
CA LEU A 45 14.13 -14.21 -1.44
C LEU A 45 15.05 -12.99 -1.53
N ASN A 46 16.22 -13.07 -2.17
CA ASN A 46 17.12 -11.93 -2.34
C ASN A 46 17.48 -11.27 -0.99
N SER A 47 17.93 -12.08 -0.04
CA SER A 47 18.27 -11.65 1.33
C SER A 47 19.12 -10.36 1.43
N PRO A 48 20.10 -10.09 0.54
CA PRO A 48 20.83 -8.82 0.55
C PRO A 48 19.95 -7.56 0.46
N ALA A 49 18.77 -7.62 -0.18
CA ALA A 49 17.85 -6.49 -0.28
C ALA A 49 17.32 -6.02 1.10
N TYR A 50 17.30 -6.91 2.09
CA TYR A 50 16.78 -6.66 3.44
C TYR A 50 17.89 -6.36 4.46
N ASN A 51 19.15 -6.49 4.07
CA ASN A 51 20.30 -6.34 4.96
C ASN A 51 21.03 -5.01 4.71
N GLN A 52 21.10 -4.16 5.73
CA GLN A 52 21.79 -2.86 5.65
C GLN A 52 23.27 -2.99 5.27
N SER A 53 23.95 -4.04 5.70
CA SER A 53 25.37 -4.26 5.45
C SER A 53 25.68 -4.76 4.03
N SER A 54 24.68 -5.27 3.30
CA SER A 54 24.90 -5.90 1.99
C SER A 54 24.87 -4.91 0.82
N LEU A 55 24.04 -3.87 0.93
CA LEU A 55 23.85 -2.86 -0.12
C LEU A 55 23.97 -1.47 0.49
N SER A 56 25.20 -0.94 0.54
CA SER A 56 25.43 0.40 1.08
C SER A 56 24.88 1.47 0.15
N ILE A 57 23.94 2.26 0.65
CA ILE A 57 23.35 3.40 -0.07
C ILE A 57 23.98 4.68 0.49
N PRO A 58 24.64 5.51 -0.34
CA PRO A 58 25.27 6.74 0.11
C PRO A 58 24.27 7.65 0.84
N GLY A 59 24.58 8.03 2.08
CA GLY A 59 23.75 8.93 2.87
C GLY A 59 22.50 8.31 3.50
N PHE A 60 22.29 6.99 3.38
CA PHE A 60 21.16 6.30 3.98
C PHE A 60 21.62 5.17 4.90
N SER A 61 20.97 5.07 6.08
CA SER A 61 21.23 4.02 7.06
C SER A 61 20.04 3.06 7.13
N GLY A 62 20.12 1.96 6.38
CA GLY A 62 19.09 0.92 6.35
C GLY A 62 19.28 -0.02 5.16
N SER A 63 18.37 -0.97 5.02
CA SER A 63 18.32 -1.87 3.86
C SER A 63 17.78 -1.18 2.60
N LEU A 64 17.93 -1.81 1.44
CA LEU A 64 17.42 -1.28 0.18
C LEU A 64 15.89 -1.10 0.22
N VAL A 65 15.18 -2.04 0.83
CA VAL A 65 13.73 -1.93 0.99
C VAL A 65 13.33 -0.76 1.89
N GLN A 66 14.06 -0.55 3.00
CA GLN A 66 13.83 0.60 3.87
C GLN A 66 14.06 1.92 3.13
N PHE A 67 15.04 1.98 2.23
CA PHE A 67 15.27 3.14 1.38
C PHE A 67 14.08 3.41 0.44
N PHE A 68 13.62 2.38 -0.29
CA PHE A 68 12.47 2.50 -1.21
C PHE A 68 11.21 2.98 -0.51
N VAL A 69 10.92 2.40 0.65
CA VAL A 69 9.80 2.81 1.51
C VAL A 69 9.97 4.27 1.91
N LYS A 70 11.13 4.65 2.46
CA LYS A 70 11.34 6.00 2.99
C LYS A 70 11.25 7.06 1.91
N GLU A 71 11.86 6.82 0.76
CA GLU A 71 11.79 7.75 -0.38
C GLU A 71 10.36 7.89 -0.90
N THR A 72 9.59 6.80 -0.93
CA THR A 72 8.20 6.84 -1.38
C THR A 72 7.30 7.57 -0.39
N GLU A 73 7.46 7.34 0.91
CA GLU A 73 6.77 8.11 1.96
C GLU A 73 7.08 9.61 1.83
N ASN A 74 8.36 9.97 1.64
CA ASN A 74 8.78 11.35 1.48
C ASN A 74 8.15 12.00 0.24
N LEU A 75 8.01 11.26 -0.88
CA LEU A 75 7.34 11.74 -2.09
C LEU A 75 5.84 11.88 -1.87
N GLN A 76 5.19 10.89 -1.28
CA GLN A 76 3.75 10.91 -1.00
C GLN A 76 3.37 12.03 -0.03
N ALA A 77 4.17 12.29 1.00
CA ALA A 77 3.96 13.40 1.93
C ALA A 77 4.03 14.78 1.27
N LYS A 78 4.77 14.93 0.16
CA LYS A 78 4.83 16.17 -0.63
C LYS A 78 3.64 16.35 -1.55
N ILE A 79 3.00 15.25 -1.96
CA ILE A 79 1.95 15.23 -2.99
C ILE A 79 0.55 15.16 -2.37
N LEU A 80 0.39 14.48 -1.24
CA LEU A 80 -0.89 14.26 -0.56
C LEU A 80 -1.11 15.26 0.59
N TYR A 81 -2.37 15.55 0.93
CA TYR A 81 -2.76 16.43 2.04
C TYR A 81 -2.17 15.93 3.38
N PRO A 82 -1.84 16.79 4.38
CA PRO A 82 -1.12 16.43 5.61
C PRO A 82 -1.65 15.21 6.39
N ALA A 83 -2.92 14.83 6.22
CA ALA A 83 -3.51 13.64 6.83
C ALA A 83 -2.94 12.31 6.26
N ALA A 84 -2.50 12.29 5.01
CA ALA A 84 -1.84 11.14 4.37
C ALA A 84 -0.32 11.15 4.52
N ALA A 85 0.26 12.21 5.11
CA ALA A 85 1.70 12.39 5.26
C ALA A 85 2.34 11.49 6.33
N SER A 86 1.52 10.75 7.09
CA SER A 86 1.98 9.79 8.09
C SER A 86 1.68 8.36 7.64
N ILE A 87 2.22 7.96 6.50
CA ILE A 87 2.43 6.53 6.23
C ILE A 87 3.60 6.13 7.11
N ASN A 88 3.33 5.90 8.38
CA ASN A 88 4.19 5.07 9.20
C ASN A 88 3.76 3.64 8.87
N LEU A 89 4.57 2.88 8.13
CA LEU A 89 4.30 1.46 7.92
C LEU A 89 4.04 0.84 9.28
N ASN A 90 2.78 0.48 9.52
CA ASN A 90 2.39 -0.10 10.80
C ASN A 90 3.32 -1.28 11.03
N LYS A 91 4.06 -1.28 12.15
CA LYS A 91 4.99 -2.35 12.49
C LYS A 91 4.34 -3.73 12.34
N ALA A 92 3.04 -3.84 12.58
CA ALA A 92 2.26 -5.05 12.33
C ALA A 92 2.18 -5.45 10.84
N ILE A 93 2.01 -4.51 9.91
CA ILE A 93 2.02 -4.78 8.45
C ILE A 93 3.41 -5.23 8.03
N TRP A 94 4.45 -4.54 8.50
CA TRP A 94 5.84 -4.91 8.23
C TRP A 94 6.13 -6.34 8.72
N ASP A 95 5.81 -6.62 9.99
CA ASP A 95 6.06 -7.91 10.60
C ASP A 95 5.22 -9.03 9.96
N MET A 96 3.97 -8.74 9.58
CA MET A 96 3.13 -9.68 8.83
C MET A 96 3.75 -9.99 7.47
N TYR A 97 4.12 -8.96 6.69
CA TYR A 97 4.65 -9.16 5.34
C TYR A 97 6.00 -9.89 5.36
N PHE A 98 7.01 -9.34 6.04
CA PHE A 98 8.38 -9.87 5.95
C PHE A 98 8.59 -11.13 6.79
N ASN A 99 7.95 -11.24 7.96
CA ASN A 99 8.22 -12.37 8.85
C ASN A 99 7.23 -13.53 8.68
N GLN A 100 6.04 -13.28 8.13
CA GLN A 100 5.00 -14.31 7.98
C GLN A 100 4.68 -14.61 6.53
N LEU A 101 4.37 -13.61 5.70
CA LEU A 101 3.84 -13.83 4.36
C LEU A 101 4.93 -14.13 3.33
N LEU A 102 5.94 -13.27 3.23
CA LEU A 102 7.01 -13.34 2.23
C LEU A 102 7.66 -14.73 2.14
N PRO A 103 8.05 -15.39 3.25
CA PRO A 103 8.68 -16.71 3.20
C PRO A 103 7.77 -17.83 2.68
N LEU A 104 6.46 -17.64 2.60
CA LEU A 104 5.50 -18.68 2.20
C LEU A 104 5.41 -18.84 0.68
N PHE A 105 5.77 -17.83 -0.10
CA PHE A 105 5.54 -17.82 -1.55
C PHE A 105 6.76 -17.50 -2.41
N VAL A 106 7.88 -17.05 -1.82
CA VAL A 106 9.13 -16.83 -2.57
C VAL A 106 10.08 -18.01 -2.40
N ALA A 107 10.77 -18.37 -3.49
CA ALA A 107 11.80 -19.40 -3.42
C ALA A 107 13.05 -18.88 -2.68
N PRO A 108 13.76 -19.73 -1.92
CA PRO A 108 15.07 -19.38 -1.39
C PRO A 108 16.04 -19.17 -2.56
N GLY A 109 16.89 -18.14 -2.47
CA GLY A 109 17.90 -17.88 -3.50
C GLY A 109 18.23 -16.40 -3.63
N ASP A 110 19.12 -16.15 -4.57
CA ASP A 110 19.60 -14.82 -4.93
C ASP A 110 19.79 -14.76 -6.45
N ASP A 111 19.08 -13.87 -7.12
CA ASP A 111 19.18 -13.63 -8.57
C ASP A 111 19.82 -12.27 -8.89
N GLY A 112 20.24 -11.50 -7.90
CA GLY A 112 20.82 -10.17 -8.04
C GLY A 112 19.82 -9.04 -8.35
N ASN A 113 18.53 -9.33 -8.54
CA ASN A 113 17.51 -8.33 -8.89
C ASN A 113 16.96 -7.60 -7.65
N TYR A 114 17.85 -6.99 -6.85
CA TYR A 114 17.51 -6.38 -5.56
C TYR A 114 16.58 -5.16 -5.69
N ALA A 115 16.80 -4.32 -6.72
CA ALA A 115 15.98 -3.13 -6.94
C ALA A 115 14.55 -3.51 -7.33
N SER A 116 14.38 -4.48 -8.23
CA SER A 116 13.06 -4.99 -8.62
C SER A 116 12.38 -5.69 -7.46
N THR A 117 13.12 -6.46 -6.66
CA THR A 117 12.62 -7.05 -5.42
C THR A 117 12.08 -6.00 -4.46
N ALA A 118 12.88 -4.97 -4.16
CA ALA A 118 12.48 -3.89 -3.25
C ALA A 118 11.27 -3.09 -3.77
N ALA A 119 11.19 -2.86 -5.08
CA ALA A 119 10.05 -2.20 -5.71
C ALA A 119 8.77 -3.06 -5.61
N SER A 120 8.86 -4.36 -5.87
CA SER A 120 7.72 -5.29 -5.73
C SER A 120 7.28 -5.45 -4.26
N ASP A 121 8.23 -5.47 -3.32
CA ASP A 121 7.93 -5.46 -1.88
C ASP A 121 7.18 -4.18 -1.48
N LEU A 122 7.61 -3.02 -1.96
CA LEU A 122 6.91 -1.75 -1.74
C LEU A 122 5.48 -1.77 -2.28
N GLN A 123 5.24 -2.35 -3.46
CA GLN A 123 3.88 -2.49 -3.99
C GLN A 123 3.00 -3.33 -3.06
N CYS A 124 3.49 -4.46 -2.57
CA CYS A 124 2.75 -5.30 -1.62
C CYS A 124 2.42 -4.53 -0.34
N LEU A 125 3.42 -3.86 0.25
CA LEU A 125 3.25 -3.07 1.48
C LEU A 125 2.23 -1.94 1.31
N GLN A 126 2.26 -1.22 0.19
CA GLN A 126 1.31 -0.14 -0.08
C GLN A 126 -0.13 -0.65 -0.18
N VAL A 127 -0.35 -1.77 -0.88
CA VAL A 127 -1.69 -2.36 -1.02
C VAL A 127 -2.24 -2.78 0.35
N PHE A 128 -1.42 -3.41 1.21
CA PHE A 128 -1.84 -3.75 2.57
C PHE A 128 -2.11 -2.52 3.43
N PHE A 129 -1.30 -1.47 3.31
CA PHE A 129 -1.53 -0.22 4.02
C PHE A 129 -2.88 0.39 3.66
N TYR A 130 -3.19 0.55 2.37
CA TYR A 130 -4.46 1.11 1.92
C TYR A 130 -5.69 0.27 2.35
N PHE A 131 -5.53 -1.05 2.48
CA PHE A 131 -6.59 -1.93 2.98
C PHE A 131 -6.80 -1.81 4.50
N MET A 132 -5.71 -1.67 5.26
CA MET A 132 -5.74 -1.71 6.73
C MET A 132 -5.94 -0.33 7.38
N THR A 133 -5.71 0.77 6.66
CA THR A 133 -6.14 2.09 7.11
C THR A 133 -7.66 2.21 6.96
N PRO A 134 -8.41 2.55 8.03
CA PRO A 134 -9.83 2.83 7.90
C PRO A 134 -10.03 3.95 6.88
N LEU A 135 -10.71 3.63 5.78
CA LEU A 135 -11.27 4.61 4.84
C LEU A 135 -12.34 5.42 5.59
N GLY A 136 -11.94 6.38 6.43
CA GLY A 136 -12.90 7.13 7.25
C GLY A 136 -12.34 7.94 8.41
N ALA A 137 -11.08 8.39 8.35
CA ALA A 137 -10.60 9.47 9.23
C ALA A 137 -10.28 10.70 8.38
N GLU A 138 -11.32 11.28 7.78
CA GLU A 138 -11.37 12.71 7.42
C GLU A 138 -12.19 13.46 8.48
#